data_AF-A0A5J4TDT4-F1
#
_entry.id   AF-A0A5J4TDT4-F1
#
_cell.length_a   1.000
_cell.length_b   1.000
_cell.length_c   1.000
_cell.angle_alpha   90.00
_cell.angle_beta   90.00
_cell.angle_gamma   90.00
#
_symmetry.space_group_name_H-M   'P 1'
#
loop_
_entity.id
_entity.type
_entity.pdbx_description
1 polymer ?
#
loop_
_entity_poly.entity_id
_entity_poly.type
_entity_poly.pdbx_seq_one_letter_code
_entity_poly.pdbx_strand_id
1 'polypeptide(L)'
;MNFINTVNNQEINGTKTFNSNDSAAEFAKTGTDDTSVLLAGGGDALLSAFGGLELVNINYTNNVVSPTSIMSLKCYKYGSLINFYCYIYMGNGAGASGASVAVCTLESAGFPKYLFYADDIVFAGSAPHVANFRFGTDGNVTITIKALTGTAGLAGVVSAYINITYPAAN
;
A
#
# COMPACT_ATOMS: atom_id res chain seq x y z
N MET A 1 -15.19 58.16 -11.89
CA MET A 1 -15.26 56.69 -11.91
C MET A 1 -13.87 56.16 -11.63
N ASN A 2 -13.75 55.13 -10.78
CA ASN A 2 -12.50 54.40 -10.61
C ASN A 2 -12.56 53.15 -11.49
N PHE A 3 -11.60 53.03 -12.40
CA PHE A 3 -11.47 51.88 -13.30
C PHE A 3 -10.18 51.11 -13.01
N ILE A 4 -10.27 49.79 -13.15
CA ILE A 4 -9.14 48.87 -13.14
C ILE A 4 -8.53 48.87 -14.55
N ASN A 5 -7.21 48.91 -14.67
CA ASN A 5 -6.50 48.81 -15.96
C ASN A 5 -5.46 47.68 -15.93
N THR A 6 -4.96 47.29 -17.09
CA THR A 6 -4.09 46.12 -17.27
C THR A 6 -2.60 46.46 -17.40
N VAL A 7 -2.20 47.72 -17.20
CA VAL A 7 -0.84 48.20 -17.53
C VAL A 7 -0.05 48.60 -16.29
N ASN A 8 -0.72 49.19 -15.31
CA ASN A 8 -0.06 49.75 -14.14
C ASN A 8 -0.27 48.87 -12.91
N ASN A 9 0.62 49.00 -11.92
CA ASN A 9 0.39 48.45 -10.59
C ASN A 9 -0.80 49.17 -9.95
N GLN A 10 -1.75 48.40 -9.40
CA GLN A 10 -2.96 48.94 -8.80
C GLN A 10 -3.26 48.25 -7.47
N GLU A 11 -3.75 49.03 -6.50
CA GLU A 11 -4.37 48.50 -5.29
C GLU A 11 -5.89 48.45 -5.48
N ILE A 12 -6.48 47.29 -5.24
CA ILE A 12 -7.91 47.04 -5.50
C ILE A 12 -8.55 46.57 -4.20
N ASN A 13 -9.27 47.47 -3.54
CA ASN A 13 -9.88 47.20 -2.24
C ASN A 13 -11.25 46.49 -2.34
N GLY A 14 -11.57 45.71 -1.31
CA GLY A 14 -12.83 44.96 -1.16
C GLY A 14 -12.91 43.65 -1.97
N THR A 15 -13.91 42.83 -1.68
CA THR A 15 -14.11 41.50 -2.31
C THR A 15 -14.27 41.62 -3.83
N LYS A 16 -13.58 40.75 -4.57
CA LYS A 16 -13.75 40.58 -6.03
C LYS A 16 -14.17 39.15 -6.31
N THR A 17 -15.24 38.99 -7.08
CA THR A 17 -15.79 37.68 -7.46
C THR A 17 -15.59 37.51 -8.95
N PHE A 18 -14.86 36.46 -9.35
CA PHE A 18 -14.69 36.06 -10.74
C PHE A 18 -15.59 34.84 -10.99
N ASN A 19 -16.53 34.94 -11.92
CA ASN A 19 -17.48 33.86 -12.22
C ASN A 19 -16.94 32.85 -13.25
N SER A 20 -15.68 33.02 -13.63
CA SER A 20 -14.95 32.21 -14.61
C SER A 20 -13.53 32.01 -14.12
N ASN A 21 -12.79 31.10 -14.78
CA ASN A 21 -11.39 30.84 -14.48
C ASN A 21 -10.54 32.13 -14.62
N ASP A 22 -9.72 32.39 -13.62
CA ASP A 22 -8.69 33.43 -13.64
C ASP A 22 -7.31 32.78 -13.85
N SER A 23 -6.43 33.45 -14.59
CA SER A 23 -5.10 32.96 -14.93
C SER A 23 -4.07 34.07 -14.73
N ALA A 24 -3.13 33.86 -13.82
CA ALA A 24 -2.04 34.79 -13.53
C ALA A 24 -0.69 34.10 -13.74
N ALA A 25 0.24 34.77 -14.44
CA ALA A 25 1.58 34.25 -14.68
C ALA A 25 2.44 34.23 -13.39
N GLU A 26 2.20 35.18 -12.50
CA GLU A 26 2.91 35.33 -11.23
C GLU A 26 1.87 35.60 -10.13
N PHE A 27 1.50 34.56 -9.38
CA PHE A 27 0.55 34.65 -8.27
C PHE A 27 1.29 34.43 -6.95
N ALA A 28 1.41 35.48 -6.13
CA ALA A 28 1.99 35.40 -4.79
C ALA A 28 0.91 35.58 -3.73
N LYS A 29 0.67 34.56 -2.91
CA LYS A 29 -0.12 34.71 -1.68
C LYS A 29 0.79 35.24 -0.58
N THR A 30 0.47 36.40 -0.03
CA THR A 30 1.20 36.97 1.11
C THR A 30 0.52 36.58 2.43
N GLY A 31 1.30 36.50 3.51
CA GLY A 31 0.79 36.19 4.86
C GLY A 31 0.56 34.71 5.16
N THR A 32 1.04 33.80 4.30
CA THR A 32 1.10 32.36 4.52
C THR A 32 2.55 31.87 4.40
N ASP A 33 2.89 30.74 5.02
CA ASP A 33 4.17 30.07 4.82
C ASP A 33 4.07 29.00 3.71
N ASP A 34 5.18 28.33 3.40
CA ASP A 34 5.29 27.28 2.37
C ASP A 34 4.55 25.97 2.74
N THR A 35 3.68 25.99 3.76
CA THR A 35 2.98 24.80 4.26
C THR A 35 1.54 24.65 3.77
N SER A 36 1.05 25.54 2.89
CA SER A 36 -0.34 25.56 2.42
C SER A 36 -0.48 25.73 0.90
N VAL A 37 -1.58 25.22 0.34
CA VAL A 37 -1.98 25.40 -1.07
C VAL A 37 -3.33 26.12 -1.15
N LEU A 38 -3.54 26.88 -2.22
CA LEU A 38 -4.82 27.56 -2.48
C LEU A 38 -5.81 26.60 -3.14
N LEU A 39 -7.04 26.60 -2.64
CA LEU A 39 -8.13 25.81 -3.19
C LEU A 39 -8.97 26.63 -4.17
N ALA A 40 -9.62 25.93 -5.10
CA ALA A 40 -10.66 26.53 -5.93
C ALA A 40 -11.76 27.10 -5.01
N GLY A 41 -12.03 28.41 -5.09
CA GLY A 41 -12.95 29.13 -4.22
C GLY A 41 -12.30 30.09 -3.21
N GLY A 42 -10.96 30.20 -3.20
CA GLY A 42 -10.25 31.27 -2.47
C GLY A 42 -9.89 30.95 -1.01
N GLY A 43 -10.17 29.73 -0.54
CA GLY A 43 -9.62 29.20 0.71
C GLY A 43 -8.23 28.58 0.53
N ASP A 44 -7.64 28.14 1.63
CA ASP A 44 -6.37 27.43 1.70
C ASP A 44 -6.53 26.06 2.37
N ALA A 45 -5.63 25.12 2.05
CA ALA A 45 -5.49 23.86 2.74
C ALA A 45 -4.02 23.62 3.09
N LEU A 46 -3.74 23.13 4.30
CA LEU A 46 -2.40 22.71 4.69
C LEU A 46 -1.95 21.53 3.81
N LEU A 47 -0.69 21.53 3.40
CA LEU A 47 -0.05 20.41 2.71
C LEU A 47 -0.16 19.11 3.52
N SER A 48 -0.12 19.20 4.86
CA SER A 48 -0.30 18.06 5.76
C SER A 48 -1.70 17.44 5.70
N ALA A 49 -2.73 18.22 5.36
CA ALA A 49 -4.11 17.74 5.21
C ALA A 49 -4.26 16.82 3.99
N PHE A 50 -3.35 16.88 3.02
CA PHE A 50 -3.32 15.97 1.88
C PHE A 50 -2.71 14.60 2.22
N GLY A 51 -2.33 14.36 3.49
CA GLY A 51 -1.85 13.07 3.95
C GLY A 51 -0.54 12.70 3.27
N GLY A 52 0.57 13.29 3.72
CA GLY A 52 1.90 12.91 3.27
C GLY A 52 2.15 11.41 3.39
N LEU A 53 3.12 10.90 2.63
CA LEU A 53 3.52 9.50 2.64
C LEU A 53 4.20 9.14 3.97
N GLU A 54 3.42 8.94 5.04
CA GLU A 54 3.94 8.45 6.30
C GLU A 54 4.26 6.97 6.15
N LEU A 55 5.56 6.64 6.24
CA LEU A 55 6.03 5.27 6.29
C LEU A 55 5.79 4.72 7.70
N VAL A 56 4.80 3.85 7.84
CA VAL A 56 4.50 3.17 9.11
C VAL A 56 4.95 1.72 9.03
N ASN A 57 5.85 1.32 9.93
CA ASN A 57 6.22 -0.09 10.11
C ASN A 57 5.05 -0.87 10.72
N ILE A 58 4.68 -1.98 10.08
CA ILE A 58 3.70 -2.91 10.61
C ILE A 58 4.44 -4.07 11.25
N ASN A 59 4.29 -4.20 12.56
CA ASN A 59 4.83 -5.32 13.34
C ASN A 59 4.11 -6.63 12.98
N TYR A 60 4.75 -7.76 13.26
CA TYR A 60 4.20 -9.08 13.02
C TYR A 60 4.72 -10.10 14.03
N THR A 61 3.94 -11.15 14.23
CA THR A 61 4.36 -12.38 14.92
C THR A 61 4.56 -13.47 13.88
N ASN A 62 5.70 -14.16 13.93
CA ASN A 62 5.96 -15.31 13.06
C ASN A 62 5.21 -16.54 13.60
N ASN A 63 4.40 -17.15 12.74
CA ASN A 63 3.77 -18.42 13.05
C ASN A 63 4.70 -19.49 12.46
N VAL A 64 5.66 -19.97 13.26
CA VAL A 64 6.58 -21.02 12.81
C VAL A 64 5.78 -22.30 12.61
N VAL A 65 5.44 -22.62 11.37
CA VAL A 65 4.72 -23.84 11.01
C VAL A 65 5.64 -24.72 10.18
N SER A 66 5.82 -25.99 10.57
CA SER A 66 6.50 -26.95 9.69
C SER A 66 5.52 -27.47 8.64
N PRO A 67 5.88 -27.54 7.34
CA PRO A 67 7.18 -27.25 6.74
C PRO A 67 7.33 -25.84 6.14
N THR A 68 6.43 -24.88 6.42
CA THR A 68 6.40 -23.55 5.78
C THR A 68 6.60 -22.42 6.79
N SER A 69 7.69 -21.68 6.66
CA SER A 69 8.06 -20.61 7.59
C SER A 69 8.44 -19.30 6.88
N ILE A 70 8.15 -18.17 7.53
CA ILE A 70 8.69 -16.87 7.14
C ILE A 70 10.05 -16.69 7.79
N MET A 71 11.07 -16.44 6.98
CA MET A 71 12.45 -16.23 7.43
C MET A 71 12.76 -14.74 7.63
N SER A 72 12.14 -13.88 6.83
CA SER A 72 12.23 -12.43 6.99
C SER A 72 10.96 -11.79 6.43
N LEU A 73 10.47 -10.75 7.11
CA LEU A 73 9.30 -9.99 6.69
C LEU A 73 9.50 -8.50 7.03
N LYS A 74 9.12 -7.66 6.07
CA LYS A 74 8.95 -6.22 6.21
C LYS A 74 7.56 -5.87 5.68
N CYS A 75 6.78 -5.17 6.49
CA CYS A 75 5.44 -4.74 6.12
C CYS A 75 5.32 -3.25 6.43
N TYR A 76 4.88 -2.48 5.44
CA TYR A 76 4.87 -1.03 5.49
C TYR A 76 3.54 -0.49 5.00
N LYS A 77 3.02 0.54 5.68
CA LYS A 77 1.93 1.36 5.16
C LYS A 77 2.49 2.67 4.63
N TYR A 78 1.95 3.09 3.50
CA TYR A 78 2.30 4.29 2.75
C TYR A 78 1.01 5.02 2.37
N GLY A 79 0.52 5.90 3.24
CA GLY A 79 -0.80 6.53 3.03
C GLY A 79 -1.90 5.46 2.88
N SER A 80 -2.53 5.39 1.70
CA SER A 80 -3.55 4.40 1.34
C SER A 80 -3.01 3.17 0.61
N LEU A 81 -1.73 2.82 0.78
CA LEU A 81 -1.12 1.61 0.23
C LEU A 81 -0.44 0.81 1.34
N ILE A 82 -0.42 -0.51 1.21
CA ILE A 82 0.41 -1.42 2.01
C ILE A 82 1.36 -2.14 1.09
N ASN A 83 2.62 -2.21 1.50
CA ASN A 83 3.64 -3.05 0.91
C ASN A 83 3.98 -4.20 1.87
N PHE A 84 4.00 -5.41 1.33
CA PHE A 84 4.38 -6.63 2.03
C PHE A 84 5.55 -7.28 1.30
N TYR A 85 6.72 -7.29 1.94
CA TYR A 85 7.94 -7.89 1.43
C TYR A 85 8.37 -9.03 2.35
N CYS A 86 8.40 -10.26 1.85
CA CYS A 86 8.83 -11.40 2.65
C CYS A 86 9.72 -12.38 1.90
N TYR A 87 10.52 -13.10 2.69
CA TYR A 87 11.29 -14.26 2.27
C TYR A 87 10.73 -15.48 2.98
N ILE A 88 10.18 -16.40 2.20
CA ILE A 88 9.57 -17.64 2.69
C ILE A 88 10.47 -18.83 2.42
N TYR A 89 10.45 -19.77 3.36
CA TYR A 89 11.13 -21.05 3.28
C TYR A 89 10.11 -22.19 3.36
N MET A 90 10.25 -23.17 2.47
CA MET A 90 9.36 -24.32 2.38
C MET A 90 10.18 -25.60 2.32
N GLY A 91 9.90 -26.50 3.26
CA GLY A 91 10.53 -27.81 3.36
C GLY A 91 9.89 -28.88 2.47
N ASN A 92 10.53 -30.04 2.44
CA ASN A 92 10.04 -31.23 1.75
C ASN A 92 8.60 -31.59 2.21
N GLY A 93 7.72 -31.88 1.26
CA GLY A 93 6.33 -32.23 1.51
C GLY A 93 5.37 -31.05 1.69
N ALA A 94 5.85 -29.79 1.66
CA ALA A 94 4.97 -28.62 1.66
C ALA A 94 3.97 -28.67 0.49
N GLY A 95 2.69 -28.40 0.75
CA GLY A 95 1.65 -28.37 -0.29
C GLY A 95 0.98 -29.72 -0.61
N ALA A 96 1.36 -30.83 0.03
CA ALA A 96 0.75 -32.15 -0.24
C ALA A 96 -0.77 -32.22 -0.01
N SER A 97 -1.31 -31.40 0.89
CA SER A 97 -2.74 -31.40 1.24
C SER A 97 -3.56 -30.28 0.60
N GLY A 98 -2.92 -29.32 -0.10
CA GLY A 98 -3.60 -28.09 -0.52
C GLY A 98 -4.11 -27.24 0.66
N ALA A 99 -3.71 -27.54 1.89
CA ALA A 99 -4.16 -26.83 3.08
C ALA A 99 -3.57 -25.42 3.14
N SER A 100 -4.35 -24.47 3.64
CA SER A 100 -3.89 -23.12 3.96
C SER A 100 -3.13 -23.14 5.29
N VAL A 101 -1.92 -22.60 5.30
CA VAL A 101 -1.06 -22.49 6.48
C VAL A 101 -0.93 -21.03 6.86
N ALA A 102 -1.26 -20.67 8.10
CA ALA A 102 -1.00 -19.33 8.63
C ALA A 102 0.49 -19.18 8.93
N VAL A 103 1.16 -18.23 8.27
CA VAL A 103 2.62 -18.07 8.33
C VAL A 103 3.08 -16.87 9.17
N CYS A 104 2.22 -15.87 9.32
CA CYS A 104 2.39 -14.81 10.30
C CYS A 104 1.06 -14.17 10.65
N THR A 105 1.06 -13.42 11.74
CA THR A 105 -0.05 -12.55 12.15
C THR A 105 0.48 -11.13 12.22
N LEU A 106 -0.12 -10.22 11.47
CA LEU A 106 0.27 -8.82 11.45
C LEU A 106 -0.41 -8.07 12.61
N GLU A 107 0.28 -7.13 13.27
CA GLU A 107 -0.29 -6.33 14.37
C GLU A 107 -1.19 -5.21 13.86
N SER A 108 -2.34 -4.99 14.51
CA SER A 108 -3.53 -4.22 14.07
C SER A 108 -3.34 -2.72 13.72
N ALA A 109 -2.14 -2.25 13.42
CA ALA A 109 -1.89 -0.89 12.95
C ALA A 109 -2.48 -0.68 11.53
N GLY A 110 -3.80 -0.45 11.48
CA GLY A 110 -4.50 0.03 10.28
C GLY A 110 -4.64 -0.97 9.15
N PHE A 111 -4.92 -2.26 9.42
CA PHE A 111 -5.26 -3.20 8.35
C PHE A 111 -6.57 -2.83 7.67
N PRO A 112 -6.55 -2.62 6.35
CA PRO A 112 -7.72 -2.81 5.52
C PRO A 112 -8.05 -4.29 5.56
N LYS A 113 -9.26 -4.61 6.03
CA LYS A 113 -9.80 -5.96 6.21
C LYS A 113 -10.15 -6.62 4.88
N TYR A 114 -9.28 -6.54 3.90
CA TYR A 114 -9.57 -7.03 2.55
C TYR A 114 -8.66 -8.18 2.16
N LEU A 115 -9.29 -9.11 1.48
CA LEU A 115 -8.76 -10.36 1.05
C LEU A 115 -8.04 -10.15 -0.27
N PHE A 116 -6.71 -10.12 -0.24
CA PHE A 116 -5.88 -10.04 -1.44
C PHE A 116 -5.27 -11.40 -1.74
N TYR A 117 -5.29 -11.77 -3.02
CA TYR A 117 -4.70 -12.99 -3.54
C TYR A 117 -3.53 -12.66 -4.46
N ALA A 118 -2.41 -13.35 -4.25
CA ALA A 118 -1.33 -13.44 -5.21
C ALA A 118 -1.30 -14.88 -5.68
N ASP A 119 -1.88 -15.18 -6.84
CA ASP A 119 -2.28 -16.54 -7.23
C ASP A 119 -1.18 -17.38 -7.91
N ASP A 120 -0.02 -16.79 -8.28
CA ASP A 120 0.97 -17.44 -9.15
C ASP A 120 2.42 -17.33 -8.66
N ILE A 121 2.70 -17.80 -7.43
CA ILE A 121 4.10 -17.99 -7.01
C ILE A 121 4.59 -19.34 -7.52
N VAL A 122 5.43 -19.31 -8.57
CA VAL A 122 6.09 -20.50 -9.13
C VAL A 122 7.37 -20.79 -8.34
N PHE A 123 7.46 -21.99 -7.76
CA PHE A 123 8.65 -22.43 -7.03
C PHE A 123 9.68 -23.05 -7.98
N ALA A 124 10.82 -22.39 -8.14
CA ALA A 124 11.92 -22.87 -8.99
C ALA A 124 12.41 -24.26 -8.54
N GLY A 125 12.61 -25.17 -9.49
CA GLY A 125 13.09 -26.53 -9.22
C GLY A 125 12.06 -27.48 -8.58
N SER A 126 10.79 -27.06 -8.47
CA SER A 126 9.70 -27.93 -8.03
C SER A 126 8.89 -28.49 -9.20
N ALA A 127 8.16 -29.60 -8.96
CA ALA A 127 7.10 -30.05 -9.87
C ALA A 127 6.03 -28.94 -10.02
N PRO A 128 5.15 -28.97 -11.04
CA PRO A 128 4.17 -27.92 -11.27
C PRO A 128 3.28 -27.66 -10.03
N HIS A 129 3.51 -26.55 -9.33
CA HIS A 129 2.73 -26.08 -8.19
C HIS A 129 2.42 -24.59 -8.35
N VAL A 130 1.30 -24.17 -7.77
CA VAL A 130 0.93 -22.77 -7.58
C VAL A 130 0.79 -22.51 -6.09
N ALA A 131 1.15 -21.29 -5.67
CA ALA A 131 0.91 -20.84 -4.32
C ALA A 131 0.17 -19.52 -4.29
N ASN A 132 -0.81 -19.48 -3.38
CA ASN A 132 -1.74 -18.37 -3.21
C ASN A 132 -1.54 -17.80 -1.82
N PHE A 133 -1.29 -16.50 -1.73
CA PHE A 133 -1.29 -15.77 -0.46
C PHE A 133 -2.68 -15.21 -0.19
N ARG A 134 -3.08 -15.22 1.08
CA ARG A 134 -4.34 -14.63 1.52
C ARG A 134 -4.12 -13.87 2.82
N PHE A 135 -4.49 -12.58 2.80
CA PHE A 135 -4.51 -11.70 3.97
C PHE A 135 -5.90 -11.76 4.61
N GLY A 136 -5.98 -12.26 5.84
CA GLY A 136 -7.21 -12.41 6.60
C GLY A 136 -7.63 -11.12 7.32
N THR A 137 -8.92 -10.98 7.60
CA THR A 137 -9.46 -9.88 8.39
C THR A 137 -9.07 -9.93 9.87
N ASP A 138 -8.56 -11.08 10.30
CA ASP A 138 -8.02 -11.39 11.63
C ASP A 138 -6.52 -11.06 11.74
N GLY A 139 -5.92 -10.48 10.69
CA GLY A 139 -4.49 -10.18 10.63
C GLY A 139 -3.61 -11.37 10.23
N ASN A 140 -4.17 -12.57 10.05
CA ASN A 140 -3.41 -13.73 9.64
C ASN A 140 -3.08 -13.66 8.15
N VAL A 141 -1.80 -13.86 7.82
CA VAL A 141 -1.36 -14.13 6.45
C VAL A 141 -1.29 -15.64 6.27
N THR A 142 -2.02 -16.15 5.30
CA THR A 142 -2.07 -17.57 4.98
C THR A 142 -1.49 -17.85 3.60
N ILE A 143 -0.81 -18.98 3.46
CA ILE A 143 -0.31 -19.49 2.18
C ILE A 143 -1.02 -20.79 1.89
N THR A 144 -1.51 -20.95 0.67
CA THR A 144 -2.02 -22.21 0.15
C THR A 144 -1.15 -22.65 -1.00
N ILE A 145 -0.55 -23.83 -0.94
CA ILE A 145 0.24 -24.41 -2.04
C ILE A 145 -0.54 -25.57 -2.64
N LYS A 146 -0.72 -25.58 -3.95
CA LYS A 146 -1.45 -26.64 -4.66
C LYS A 146 -0.59 -27.20 -5.78
N ALA A 147 -0.43 -28.52 -5.81
CA ALA A 147 0.09 -29.20 -6.99
C ALA A 147 -0.91 -29.04 -8.15
N LEU A 148 -0.42 -28.76 -9.35
CA LEU A 148 -1.25 -28.69 -10.56
C LEU A 148 -1.72 -30.09 -10.99
N THR A 149 -1.00 -31.14 -10.58
CA THR A 149 -1.37 -32.53 -10.82
C THR A 149 -1.02 -33.39 -9.59
N GLY A 150 -1.99 -34.13 -9.05
CA GLY A 150 -1.80 -35.02 -7.89
C GLY A 150 -1.84 -34.33 -6.52
N THR A 151 -1.44 -35.05 -5.47
CA THR A 151 -1.40 -34.58 -4.06
C THR A 151 0.02 -34.67 -3.46
N ALA A 152 1.04 -34.78 -4.30
CA ALA A 152 2.42 -34.73 -3.82
C ALA A 152 2.77 -33.30 -3.41
N GLY A 153 3.47 -33.13 -2.29
CA GLY A 153 4.06 -31.84 -1.93
C GLY A 153 5.37 -31.58 -2.67
N LEU A 154 6.05 -30.49 -2.32
CA LEU A 154 7.37 -30.16 -2.86
C LEU A 154 8.35 -31.32 -2.62
N ALA A 155 9.07 -31.74 -3.67
CA ALA A 155 10.03 -32.84 -3.62
C ALA A 155 11.37 -32.48 -2.96
N GLY A 156 11.52 -31.23 -2.51
CA GLY A 156 12.74 -30.70 -1.94
C GLY A 156 12.47 -29.38 -1.23
N VAL A 157 13.55 -28.80 -0.71
CA VAL A 157 13.51 -27.49 -0.05
C VAL A 157 13.50 -26.39 -1.11
N VAL A 158 12.58 -25.43 -0.98
CA VAL A 158 12.51 -24.27 -1.87
C VAL A 158 12.28 -22.99 -1.07
N SER A 159 12.71 -21.86 -1.62
CA SER A 159 12.42 -20.55 -1.06
C SER A 159 11.93 -19.59 -2.14
N ALA A 160 11.21 -18.54 -1.72
CA ALA A 160 10.73 -17.50 -2.61
C ALA A 160 10.75 -16.13 -1.94
N TYR A 161 11.05 -15.12 -2.76
CA TYR A 161 10.89 -13.72 -2.39
C TYR A 161 9.57 -13.21 -2.95
N ILE A 162 8.84 -12.50 -2.10
CA ILE A 162 7.52 -11.99 -2.43
C ILE A 162 7.49 -10.51 -2.11
N ASN A 163 7.02 -9.73 -3.08
CA ASN A 163 6.77 -8.31 -2.92
C ASN A 163 5.38 -8.02 -3.45
N ILE A 164 4.47 -7.62 -2.56
CA ILE A 164 3.08 -7.30 -2.91
C ILE A 164 2.81 -5.88 -2.45
N THR A 165 2.32 -5.04 -3.35
CA THR A 165 1.78 -3.72 -3.03
C THR A 165 0.29 -3.72 -3.33
N TYR A 166 -0.52 -3.35 -2.35
CA TYR A 166 -1.97 -3.34 -2.48
C TYR A 166 -2.56 -2.11 -1.78
N PRO A 167 -3.75 -1.64 -2.20
CA PRO A 167 -4.38 -0.50 -1.57
C PRO A 167 -4.73 -0.80 -0.11
N ALA A 168 -4.31 0.09 0.76
CA ALA A 168 -4.87 0.22 2.09
C ALA A 168 -6.31 0.75 1.96
N ALA A 169 -7.28 -0.13 1.77
CA ALA A 169 -8.67 0.28 1.61
C ALA A 169 -9.19 1.10 2.80
N ASN A 170 -10.03 2.09 2.48
CA ASN A 170 -10.64 3.05 3.40
C ASN A 170 -11.59 2.39 4.41
#